data_AF-A0A2N5WF78-F1
#
_entry.id   AF-A0A2N5WF78-F1
#
_cell.length_a   1.000
_cell.length_b   1.000
_cell.length_c   1.000
_cell.angle_alpha   90.00
_cell.angle_beta   90.00
_cell.angle_gamma   90.00
#
_symmetry.space_group_name_H-M   'P 1'
#
loop_
_entity.id
_entity.type
_entity.pdbx_description
1 polymer ?
#
loop_
_entity_poly.entity_id
_entity_poly.type
_entity_poly.pdbx_seq_one_letter_code
_entity_poly.pdbx_strand_id
1 'polypeptide(L)'
;MNKKLKAIFIIEIFIVLGLIFHVMSTPRMWVVLALAILFTILATRSRARVLRIISFIFWAISVMILFTVGWFWLAIIFPTIACIVFWKNNPREGGVRNFSYEDISQDESESIMNENQNDIIDLDDVTFKPSGNSLSIKKMTGNTKIIVPEDVGVSLDLTTNAGLVKIFNEAAQINAGNVRYFSENLDQAEKRIKINIRVDSGNIEVIRG
;
A
#
# COMPACT_ATOMS: atom_id res chain seq x y z
N MET A 1 -13.85 2.34 -13.18
CA MET A 1 -14.20 1.26 -12.21
C MET A 1 -14.47 -0.04 -12.96
N ASN A 2 -13.61 -1.05 -12.77
CA ASN A 2 -13.66 -2.33 -13.49
C ASN A 2 -15.02 -3.03 -13.32
N LYS A 3 -15.54 -3.66 -14.39
CA LYS A 3 -16.82 -4.40 -14.36
C LYS A 3 -16.86 -5.45 -13.23
N LYS A 4 -15.72 -6.07 -12.93
CA LYS A 4 -15.54 -7.01 -11.80
C LYS A 4 -15.70 -6.33 -10.43
N LEU A 5 -15.18 -5.11 -10.27
CA LEU A 5 -15.31 -4.34 -9.03
C LEU A 5 -16.75 -3.92 -8.77
N LYS A 6 -17.48 -3.51 -9.83
CA LYS A 6 -18.91 -3.21 -9.75
C LYS A 6 -19.70 -4.44 -9.28
N ALA A 7 -19.38 -5.63 -9.79
CA ALA A 7 -20.06 -6.86 -9.37
C ALA A 7 -19.82 -7.20 -7.88
N ILE A 8 -18.60 -7.03 -7.37
CA ILE A 8 -18.28 -7.26 -5.95
C ILE A 8 -19.08 -6.31 -5.06
N PHE A 9 -19.10 -5.01 -5.38
CA PHE A 9 -19.89 -4.02 -4.62
C PHE A 9 -21.39 -4.33 -4.64
N ILE A 10 -21.93 -4.79 -5.77
CA ILE A 10 -23.34 -5.18 -5.87
C ILE A 10 -23.63 -6.36 -4.94
N ILE A 11 -22.77 -7.39 -4.94
CA ILE A 11 -22.94 -8.57 -4.08
C ILE A 11 -22.86 -8.19 -2.60
N GLU A 12 -21.92 -7.33 -2.22
CA GLU A 12 -21.79 -6.82 -0.85
C GLU A 12 -23.06 -6.08 -0.40
N ILE A 13 -23.62 -5.22 -1.27
CA ILE A 13 -24.89 -4.53 -1.00
C ILE A 13 -26.03 -5.51 -0.76
N PHE A 14 -26.13 -6.59 -1.55
CA PHE A 14 -27.15 -7.61 -1.36
C PHE A 14 -27.00 -8.37 -0.03
N ILE A 15 -25.77 -8.65 0.39
CA ILE A 15 -25.49 -9.30 1.68
C ILE A 15 -25.91 -8.38 2.84
N VAL A 16 -25.57 -7.10 2.76
CA VAL A 16 -25.96 -6.10 3.77
C VAL A 16 -27.48 -5.92 3.81
N LEU A 17 -28.14 -5.86 2.65
CA LEU A 17 -29.61 -5.83 2.58
C LEU A 17 -30.24 -7.07 3.20
N GLY A 18 -29.67 -8.26 2.97
CA GLY A 18 -30.11 -9.50 3.61
C GLY A 18 -29.99 -9.46 5.13
N LEU A 19 -28.88 -8.92 5.65
CA LEU A 19 -28.68 -8.71 7.09
C LEU A 19 -29.70 -7.72 7.68
N ILE A 20 -29.93 -6.58 7.00
CA ILE A 20 -30.90 -5.57 7.43
C ILE A 20 -32.31 -6.16 7.43
N PHE A 21 -32.69 -6.88 6.36
CA PHE A 21 -33.99 -7.54 6.27
C PHE A 21 -34.18 -8.59 7.37
N HIS A 22 -33.14 -9.36 7.68
CA HIS A 22 -33.18 -10.33 8.77
C HIS A 22 -33.39 -9.64 10.12
N VAL A 23 -32.63 -8.59 10.42
CA VAL A 23 -32.77 -7.81 11.66
C VAL A 23 -34.17 -7.21 11.76
N MET A 24 -34.69 -6.61 10.68
CA MET A 24 -36.06 -6.07 10.62
C MET A 24 -37.12 -7.14 10.87
N SER A 25 -36.93 -8.35 10.34
CA SER A 25 -37.88 -9.46 10.46
C SER A 25 -37.82 -10.19 11.81
N THR A 26 -36.80 -9.95 12.63
CA THR A 26 -36.62 -10.60 13.94
C THR A 26 -37.19 -9.74 15.08
N PRO A 27 -38.43 -9.98 15.56
CA PRO A 27 -39.06 -9.14 16.58
C PRO A 27 -38.30 -9.13 17.91
N ARG A 28 -37.60 -10.24 18.23
CA ARG A 28 -36.80 -10.38 19.45
C ARG A 28 -35.63 -9.37 19.51
N MET A 29 -35.00 -9.09 18.37
CA MET A 29 -33.89 -8.12 18.30
C MET A 29 -34.35 -6.71 18.64
N TRP A 30 -35.50 -6.30 18.13
CA TRP A 30 -36.07 -4.99 18.42
C TRP A 30 -36.37 -4.79 19.91
N VAL A 31 -36.88 -5.82 20.58
CA VAL A 31 -37.15 -5.78 22.02
C VAL A 31 -35.86 -5.61 22.82
N VAL A 32 -34.84 -6.41 22.53
CA VAL A 32 -33.54 -6.34 23.23
C VAL A 32 -32.85 -4.99 22.95
N LEU A 33 -32.92 -4.49 21.72
CA LEU A 33 -32.34 -3.21 21.33
C LEU A 33 -33.07 -2.02 21.98
N ALA A 34 -34.41 -2.06 22.03
CA ALA A 34 -35.20 -1.07 22.75
C ALA A 34 -34.87 -1.05 24.25
N LEU A 35 -34.74 -2.23 24.88
CA LEU A 35 -34.30 -2.34 26.27
C LEU A 35 -32.88 -1.80 26.46
N ALA A 36 -31.93 -2.13 25.58
CA ALA A 36 -30.56 -1.62 25.63
C ALA A 36 -30.55 -0.08 25.57
N ILE A 37 -31.29 0.52 24.65
CA ILE A 37 -31.41 1.98 24.52
C ILE A 37 -32.04 2.58 25.77
N LEU A 38 -33.16 2.03 26.25
CA LEU A 38 -33.85 2.48 27.45
C LEU A 38 -32.91 2.49 28.66
N PHE A 39 -32.21 1.38 28.91
CA PHE A 39 -31.26 1.28 30.01
C PHE A 39 -30.07 2.22 29.85
N THR A 40 -29.64 2.50 28.61
CA THR A 40 -28.58 3.48 28.33
C THR A 40 -29.03 4.91 28.67
N ILE A 41 -30.26 5.28 28.30
CA ILE A 41 -30.85 6.58 28.65
C ILE A 41 -30.96 6.71 30.18
N LEU A 42 -31.49 5.67 30.85
CA LEU A 42 -31.62 5.65 32.31
C LEU A 42 -30.25 5.71 33.00
N ALA A 43 -29.26 4.95 32.53
CA ALA A 43 -27.90 4.94 33.06
C ALA A 43 -27.19 6.29 32.90
N THR A 44 -27.49 7.02 31.83
CA THR A 44 -26.96 8.36 31.57
C THR A 44 -27.60 9.38 32.52
N ARG A 45 -28.90 9.25 32.80
CA ARG A 45 -29.65 10.17 33.68
C ARG A 45 -29.44 9.92 35.17
N SER A 46 -29.30 8.67 35.61
CA SER A 46 -29.36 8.29 37.03
C SER A 46 -28.02 8.34 37.78
N ARG A 47 -26.87 8.47 37.09
CA ARG A 47 -25.50 8.28 37.66
C ARG A 47 -25.28 6.96 38.42
N ALA A 48 -26.27 6.07 38.53
CA ALA A 48 -26.13 4.78 39.18
C ALA A 48 -25.23 3.84 38.37
N ARG A 49 -24.19 3.30 39.00
CA ARG A 49 -23.24 2.38 38.34
C ARG A 49 -23.92 1.08 37.89
N VAL A 50 -24.91 0.60 38.65
CA VAL A 50 -25.64 -0.64 38.36
C VAL A 50 -26.36 -0.57 37.01
N LEU A 51 -27.01 0.57 36.69
CA LEU A 51 -27.71 0.74 35.41
C LEU A 51 -26.76 0.76 34.21
N ARG A 52 -25.53 1.27 34.37
CA ARG A 52 -24.51 1.20 33.30
C ARG A 52 -24.10 -0.25 33.03
N ILE A 53 -23.90 -1.04 34.08
CA ILE A 53 -23.55 -2.46 33.94
C ILE A 53 -24.68 -3.21 33.22
N ILE A 54 -25.94 -2.95 33.61
CA ILE A 54 -27.12 -3.57 32.96
C ILE A 54 -27.21 -3.16 31.49
N SER A 55 -27.01 -1.89 31.15
CA SER A 55 -26.95 -1.41 29.76
C SER A 55 -25.88 -2.14 28.95
N PHE A 56 -24.68 -2.32 29.52
CA PHE A 56 -23.60 -3.10 28.89
C PHE A 56 -24.00 -4.55 28.64
N ILE A 57 -24.70 -5.20 29.59
CA ILE A 57 -25.18 -6.58 29.45
C ILE A 57 -26.16 -6.68 28.28
N PHE A 58 -27.13 -5.78 28.17
CA PHE A 58 -28.07 -5.79 27.05
C PHE A 58 -27.40 -5.52 25.70
N TRP A 59 -26.39 -4.65 25.67
CA TRP A 59 -25.56 -4.44 24.48
C TRP A 59 -24.79 -5.71 24.09
N ALA A 60 -24.19 -6.40 25.06
CA ALA A 60 -23.49 -7.65 24.83
C ALA A 60 -24.42 -8.76 24.32
N ILE A 61 -25.64 -8.88 24.86
CA ILE A 61 -26.64 -9.84 24.40
C ILE A 61 -27.07 -9.53 22.96
N SER A 62 -27.35 -8.26 22.63
CA SER A 62 -27.66 -7.84 21.25
C SER A 62 -26.55 -8.24 20.27
N VAL A 63 -25.30 -7.99 20.65
CA VAL A 63 -24.13 -8.37 19.84
C VAL A 63 -24.03 -9.89 19.69
N MET A 64 -24.22 -10.64 20.78
CA MET A 64 -24.19 -12.10 20.74
C MET A 64 -25.25 -12.69 19.80
N ILE A 65 -26.45 -12.10 19.76
CA ILE A 65 -27.49 -12.54 18.81
C ILE A 65 -27.06 -12.27 17.37
N LEU A 66 -26.45 -11.12 17.06
CA LEU A 66 -25.93 -10.85 15.71
C LEU A 66 -24.88 -11.88 15.27
N PHE A 67 -24.02 -12.33 16.17
CA PHE A 67 -23.04 -13.40 15.88
C PHE A 67 -23.69 -14.76 15.58
N THR A 68 -24.92 -15.01 16.01
CA THR A 68 -25.64 -16.25 15.64
C THR A 68 -26.23 -16.23 14.24
N VAL A 69 -26.27 -15.05 13.60
CA VAL A 69 -26.88 -14.87 12.28
C VAL A 69 -25.83 -15.13 11.20
N GLY A 70 -26.10 -16.08 10.30
CA GLY A 70 -25.19 -16.41 9.19
C GLY A 70 -24.89 -15.22 8.26
N TRP A 71 -25.86 -14.33 8.06
CA TRP A 71 -25.70 -13.10 7.28
C TRP A 71 -24.63 -12.15 7.85
N PHE A 72 -24.44 -12.14 9.17
CA PHE A 72 -23.43 -11.32 9.83
C PHE A 72 -22.02 -11.79 9.47
N TRP A 73 -21.78 -13.11 9.53
CA TRP A 73 -20.52 -13.69 9.11
C TRP A 73 -20.25 -13.48 7.63
N LEU A 74 -21.26 -13.60 6.78
CA LEU A 74 -21.14 -13.35 5.35
C LEU A 74 -20.73 -11.89 5.06
N ALA A 75 -21.33 -10.93 5.78
CA ALA A 75 -21.00 -9.50 5.68
C ALA A 75 -19.58 -9.15 6.12
N ILE A 76 -18.93 -9.97 6.96
CA ILE A 76 -17.54 -9.76 7.40
C ILE A 76 -16.55 -10.53 6.53
N ILE A 77 -16.86 -11.79 6.24
CA ILE A 77 -15.98 -12.72 5.52
C ILE A 77 -15.87 -12.32 4.05
N PHE A 78 -16.96 -11.89 3.41
CA PHE A 78 -16.93 -11.54 1.99
C PHE A 78 -16.02 -10.32 1.70
N PRO A 79 -16.13 -9.18 2.41
CA PRO A 79 -15.23 -8.05 2.19
C PRO A 79 -13.77 -8.37 2.53
N THR A 80 -13.52 -9.15 3.58
CA THR A 80 -12.15 -9.55 3.96
C THR A 80 -11.51 -10.44 2.90
N ILE A 81 -12.22 -11.46 2.40
CA ILE A 81 -11.75 -12.29 1.29
C ILE A 81 -11.59 -11.46 0.02
N ALA A 82 -12.54 -10.57 -0.30
CA ALA A 82 -12.46 -9.70 -1.46
C ALA A 82 -11.24 -8.78 -1.40
N CYS A 83 -10.92 -8.21 -0.24
CA CYS A 83 -9.71 -7.42 -0.01
C CYS A 83 -8.44 -8.26 -0.20
N ILE A 84 -8.38 -9.46 0.38
CA ILE A 84 -7.23 -10.37 0.24
C ILE A 84 -7.03 -10.77 -1.23
N VAL A 85 -8.10 -11.18 -1.91
CA VAL A 85 -8.06 -11.55 -3.33
C VAL A 85 -7.71 -10.36 -4.20
N PHE A 86 -8.24 -9.17 -3.91
CA PHE A 86 -7.91 -7.96 -4.65
C PHE A 86 -6.43 -7.57 -4.48
N TRP A 87 -5.89 -7.66 -3.26
CA TRP A 87 -4.46 -7.42 -3.02
C TRP A 87 -3.57 -8.47 -3.68
N LYS A 88 -4.02 -9.73 -3.74
CA LYS A 88 -3.27 -10.84 -4.35
C LYS A 88 -3.37 -10.88 -5.89
N ASN A 89 -4.54 -10.54 -6.44
CA ASN A 89 -4.88 -10.66 -7.86
C ASN A 89 -4.95 -9.32 -8.60
N ASN A 90 -4.67 -8.19 -7.95
CA ASN A 90 -4.13 -7.07 -8.70
C ASN A 90 -2.71 -7.50 -9.08
N PRO A 91 -2.43 -7.89 -10.33
CA PRO A 91 -1.10 -7.65 -10.82
C PRO A 91 -0.87 -6.16 -10.55
N ARG A 92 0.24 -5.84 -9.88
CA ARG A 92 0.82 -4.51 -9.99
C ARG A 92 1.19 -4.35 -11.47
N GLU A 93 0.19 -4.16 -12.33
CA GLU A 93 0.31 -3.62 -13.67
C GLU A 93 0.69 -2.16 -13.45
N GLY A 94 1.89 -1.95 -12.90
CA GLY A 94 2.61 -0.73 -13.16
C GLY A 94 2.83 -0.75 -14.65
N GLY A 95 2.21 0.19 -15.36
CA GLY A 95 2.70 0.51 -16.69
C GLY A 95 4.19 0.73 -16.54
N VAL A 96 5.00 0.01 -17.31
CA VAL A 96 6.44 0.27 -17.35
C VAL A 96 6.57 1.69 -17.87
N ARG A 97 6.86 2.63 -16.98
CA ARG A 97 7.23 3.99 -17.39
C ARG A 97 8.69 3.93 -17.77
N ASN A 98 8.96 4.14 -19.05
CA ASN A 98 10.30 4.43 -19.52
C ASN A 98 10.59 5.88 -19.16
N PHE A 99 11.59 6.10 -18.33
CA PHE A 99 12.07 7.47 -18.06
C PHE A 99 12.69 8.02 -19.34
N SER A 100 12.13 9.11 -19.86
CA SER A 100 12.70 9.84 -21.00
C SER A 100 13.64 10.94 -20.50
N TYR A 101 14.55 11.39 -21.36
CA TYR A 101 15.57 12.42 -21.10
C TYR A 101 15.08 13.69 -20.39
N GLU A 102 13.80 14.09 -20.55
CA GLU A 102 13.21 15.24 -19.86
C GLU A 102 12.97 15.04 -18.36
N ASP A 103 12.86 13.80 -17.87
CA ASP A 103 12.66 13.48 -16.43
C ASP A 103 13.97 13.47 -15.62
N ILE A 104 15.13 13.59 -16.27
CA ILE A 104 16.42 13.73 -15.57
C ILE A 104 16.72 15.22 -15.44
N SER A 105 16.24 15.80 -14.33
CA SER A 105 16.25 17.25 -14.09
C SER A 105 17.66 17.85 -14.20
N GLN A 106 17.68 19.06 -14.75
CA GLN A 106 18.84 19.94 -14.91
C GLN A 106 19.32 20.59 -13.60
N ASP A 107 18.55 20.43 -12.53
CA ASP A 107 18.82 20.97 -11.20
C ASP A 107 18.65 19.88 -10.13
N GLU A 108 19.53 19.91 -9.13
CA GLU A 108 19.55 19.02 -7.95
C GLU A 108 18.27 19.10 -7.07
N SER A 109 17.31 19.95 -7.42
CA SER A 109 16.18 20.34 -6.56
C SER A 109 14.82 19.74 -6.93
N GLU A 110 14.64 19.18 -8.14
CA GLU A 110 13.38 18.57 -8.53
C GLU A 110 13.34 17.07 -8.17
N SER A 111 12.81 16.78 -6.98
CA SER A 111 12.43 15.41 -6.64
C SER A 111 11.18 15.03 -7.42
N ILE A 112 11.29 14.06 -8.33
CA ILE A 112 10.09 13.50 -8.97
C ILE A 112 9.38 12.62 -7.93
N MET A 113 8.31 13.18 -7.34
CA MET A 113 7.39 12.44 -6.47
C MET A 113 6.51 11.55 -7.36
N ASN A 114 6.82 10.26 -7.39
CA ASN A 114 6.16 9.33 -8.28
C ASN A 114 5.16 8.42 -7.55
N GLU A 115 4.03 8.19 -8.23
CA GLU A 115 2.94 7.32 -7.82
C GLU A 115 3.41 5.87 -7.60
N ASN A 116 2.59 5.10 -6.88
CA ASN A 116 2.85 3.73 -6.40
C ASN A 116 2.99 2.67 -7.52
N GLN A 117 3.97 2.84 -8.42
CA GLN A 117 4.18 2.03 -9.62
C GLN A 117 5.62 1.48 -9.70
N ASN A 118 5.79 0.50 -10.59
CA ASN A 118 7.10 -0.06 -10.88
C ASN A 118 7.79 0.79 -11.95
N ASP A 119 9.08 1.05 -11.78
CA ASP A 119 9.86 1.88 -12.70
C ASP A 119 11.02 1.05 -13.29
N ILE A 120 11.25 1.21 -14.59
CA ILE A 120 12.47 0.73 -15.26
C ILE A 120 13.18 1.96 -15.80
N ILE A 121 14.40 2.16 -15.36
CA ILE A 121 15.23 3.31 -15.70
C ILE A 121 16.38 2.77 -16.54
N ASP A 122 16.30 3.02 -17.84
CA ASP A 122 17.37 2.68 -18.77
C ASP A 122 18.28 3.89 -18.95
N LEU A 123 19.57 3.72 -18.65
CA LEU A 123 20.55 4.79 -18.80
C LEU A 123 21.26 4.78 -20.16
N ASP A 124 20.97 3.82 -21.04
CA ASP A 124 21.57 3.76 -22.38
C ASP A 124 21.12 4.93 -23.27
N ASP A 125 19.86 5.34 -23.14
CA ASP A 125 19.28 6.48 -23.88
C ASP A 125 19.59 7.86 -23.24
N VAL A 126 20.44 7.91 -22.21
CA VAL A 126 20.73 9.15 -21.48
C VAL A 126 21.93 9.87 -22.08
N THR A 127 21.72 11.14 -22.45
CA THR A 127 22.85 12.02 -22.83
C THR A 127 23.54 12.54 -21.57
N PHE A 128 24.76 12.04 -21.31
CA PHE A 128 25.58 12.45 -20.17
C PHE A 128 26.25 13.79 -20.39
N LYS A 129 26.23 14.64 -19.37
CA LYS A 129 26.93 15.92 -19.36
C LYS A 129 28.36 15.75 -18.84
N PRO A 130 29.34 16.55 -19.32
CA PRO A 130 30.70 16.57 -18.77
C PRO A 130 30.76 16.90 -17.27
N SER A 131 29.76 17.65 -16.76
CA SER A 131 29.60 17.98 -15.34
C SER A 131 29.06 16.81 -14.50
N GLY A 132 28.53 15.76 -15.12
CA GLY A 132 27.80 14.67 -14.47
C GLY A 132 26.30 14.94 -14.40
N ASN A 133 25.52 13.86 -14.25
CA ASN A 133 24.06 13.88 -14.15
C ASN A 133 23.61 13.49 -12.74
N SER A 134 22.38 13.85 -12.35
CA SER A 134 21.77 13.39 -11.11
C SER A 134 20.32 12.98 -11.31
N LEU A 135 19.90 11.92 -10.62
CA LEU A 135 18.52 11.41 -10.62
C LEU A 135 18.05 11.20 -9.19
N SER A 136 16.89 11.75 -8.84
CA SER A 136 16.30 11.60 -7.50
C SER A 136 14.86 11.12 -7.62
N ILE A 137 14.59 9.94 -7.06
CA ILE A 137 13.26 9.31 -7.10
C ILE A 137 12.80 9.03 -5.67
N LYS A 138 11.60 9.51 -5.36
CA LYS A 138 10.94 9.21 -4.08
C LYS A 138 9.56 8.62 -4.35
N LYS A 139 9.29 7.45 -3.79
CA LYS A 139 7.98 6.78 -3.87
C LYS A 139 7.65 5.97 -2.61
N MET A 140 6.35 5.75 -2.38
CA MET A 140 5.86 4.97 -1.25
C MET A 140 5.84 3.47 -1.57
N THR A 141 5.45 3.06 -2.77
CA THR A 141 5.39 1.63 -3.12
C THR A 141 5.79 1.38 -4.57
N GLY A 142 6.45 0.26 -4.83
CA GLY A 142 6.75 -0.23 -6.18
C GLY A 142 8.23 -0.58 -6.36
N ASN A 143 8.52 -1.50 -7.28
CA ASN A 143 9.88 -1.92 -7.56
C ASN A 143 10.58 -0.92 -8.50
N THR A 144 11.89 -0.76 -8.36
CA THR A 144 12.70 0.04 -9.29
C THR A 144 13.80 -0.82 -9.87
N LYS A 145 13.88 -0.88 -11.19
CA LYS A 145 15.01 -1.46 -11.91
C LYS A 145 15.80 -0.35 -12.59
N ILE A 146 17.11 -0.38 -12.45
CA ILE A 146 18.04 0.54 -13.11
C ILE A 146 18.97 -0.29 -13.98
N ILE A 147 19.05 0.06 -15.26
CA ILE A 147 19.94 -0.54 -16.24
C ILE A 147 21.06 0.46 -16.48
N VAL A 148 22.28 0.10 -16.12
CA VAL A 148 23.46 0.97 -16.19
C VAL A 148 24.39 0.45 -17.29
N PRO A 149 24.69 1.23 -18.34
CA PRO A 149 25.71 0.89 -19.31
C PRO A 149 27.07 0.62 -18.67
N GLU A 150 27.89 -0.21 -19.31
CA GLU A 150 29.22 -0.59 -18.79
C GLU A 150 30.20 0.58 -18.71
N ASP A 151 30.04 1.61 -19.56
CA ASP A 151 30.91 2.78 -19.65
C ASP A 151 30.49 3.94 -18.73
N VAL A 152 29.50 3.73 -17.87
CA VAL A 152 28.96 4.76 -16.96
C VAL A 152 29.38 4.50 -15.51
N GLY A 153 30.03 5.51 -14.91
CA GLY A 153 30.30 5.57 -13.49
C GLY A 153 29.04 5.96 -12.69
N VAL A 154 28.71 5.21 -11.64
CA VAL A 154 27.52 5.45 -10.82
C VAL A 154 27.85 5.69 -9.35
N SER A 155 27.20 6.70 -8.78
CA SER A 155 27.07 6.89 -7.34
C SER A 155 25.62 6.62 -6.94
N LEU A 156 25.40 5.60 -6.12
CA LEU A 156 24.07 5.15 -5.71
C LEU A 156 23.85 5.45 -4.23
N ASP A 157 22.76 6.12 -3.90
CA ASP A 157 22.22 6.26 -2.55
C ASP A 157 20.79 5.70 -2.55
N LEU A 158 20.66 4.43 -2.16
CA LEU A 158 19.42 3.65 -2.27
C LEU A 158 18.84 3.43 -0.88
N THR A 159 17.57 3.74 -0.70
CA THR A 159 16.86 3.56 0.57
C THR A 159 15.61 2.70 0.35
N THR A 160 15.51 1.58 1.07
CA THR A 160 14.29 0.76 1.16
C THR A 160 14.01 0.29 2.58
N ASN A 161 12.78 0.52 3.07
CA ASN A 161 12.37 0.07 4.40
C ASN A 161 11.85 -1.38 4.36
N ALA A 162 11.06 -1.74 3.35
CA ALA A 162 10.50 -3.07 3.16
C ALA A 162 10.74 -3.58 1.73
N GLY A 163 11.81 -4.35 1.54
CA GLY A 163 12.20 -4.88 0.22
C GLY A 163 13.65 -5.34 0.14
N LEU A 164 14.08 -5.68 -1.06
CA LEU A 164 15.43 -6.15 -1.38
C LEU A 164 16.19 -5.08 -2.17
N VAL A 165 17.48 -4.90 -1.87
CA VAL A 165 18.41 -4.13 -2.70
C VAL A 165 19.41 -5.08 -3.32
N LYS A 166 19.50 -5.11 -4.64
CA LYS A 166 20.52 -5.88 -5.37
C LYS A 166 21.28 -4.94 -6.30
N ILE A 167 22.60 -4.89 -6.13
CA ILE A 167 23.47 -4.02 -6.90
C ILE A 167 24.41 -4.91 -7.72
N PHE A 168 24.32 -4.83 -9.04
CA PHE A 168 25.12 -5.60 -9.98
C PHE A 168 25.17 -7.10 -9.63
N ASN A 169 26.36 -7.64 -9.43
CA ASN A 169 26.60 -9.03 -9.06
C ASN A 169 26.81 -9.22 -7.54
N GLU A 170 26.49 -8.22 -6.72
CA GLU A 170 26.56 -8.33 -5.27
C GLU A 170 25.38 -9.12 -4.70
N ALA A 171 25.58 -9.66 -3.50
CA ALA A 171 24.52 -10.36 -2.77
C ALA A 171 23.36 -9.41 -2.46
N ALA A 172 22.13 -9.87 -2.69
CA ALA A 172 20.94 -9.08 -2.39
C ALA A 172 20.83 -8.83 -0.88
N GLN A 173 20.67 -7.57 -0.50
CA GLN A 173 20.49 -7.14 0.88
C GLN A 173 19.01 -7.01 1.20
N ILE A 174 18.55 -7.63 2.30
CA ILE A 174 17.15 -7.63 2.73
C ILE A 174 16.93 -6.51 3.73
N ASN A 175 15.96 -5.63 3.46
CA ASN A 175 15.59 -4.47 4.31
C ASN A 175 16.81 -3.65 4.69
N ALA A 176 17.64 -3.35 3.69
CA ALA A 176 18.96 -2.76 3.89
C ALA A 176 18.92 -1.34 4.49
N GLY A 177 17.75 -0.71 4.61
CA GLY A 177 17.62 0.63 5.14
C GLY A 177 18.18 1.62 4.13
N ASN A 178 19.43 2.05 4.33
CA ASN A 178 20.18 2.91 3.41
C ASN A 178 21.45 2.21 2.93
N VAL A 179 21.61 2.10 1.62
CA VAL A 179 22.76 1.50 0.94
C VAL A 179 23.41 2.56 0.08
N ARG A 180 24.71 2.77 0.31
CA ARG A 180 25.55 3.63 -0.53
C ARG A 180 26.54 2.78 -1.30
N TYR A 181 26.63 3.02 -2.59
CA TYR A 181 27.53 2.32 -3.48
C TYR A 181 28.18 3.30 -4.45
N PHE A 182 29.44 3.05 -4.77
CA PHE A 182 30.20 3.80 -5.76
C PHE A 182 30.84 2.81 -6.72
N SER A 183 30.66 3.02 -8.02
CA SER A 183 31.35 2.21 -9.02
C SER A 183 32.86 2.44 -8.96
N GLU A 184 33.62 1.43 -9.36
CA GLU A 184 35.05 1.56 -9.55
C GLU A 184 35.36 2.70 -10.54
N ASN A 185 36.41 3.46 -10.27
CA ASN A 185 36.89 4.56 -11.12
C ASN A 185 35.86 5.67 -11.42
N LEU A 186 34.90 5.92 -10.51
CA LEU A 186 33.90 6.98 -10.67
C LEU A 186 34.50 8.35 -11.03
N ASP A 187 35.66 8.69 -10.44
CA ASP A 187 36.34 9.98 -10.66
C ASP A 187 37.04 10.06 -12.03
N GLN A 188 37.28 8.93 -12.69
CA GLN A 188 37.92 8.83 -14.00
C GLN A 188 36.91 8.59 -15.13
N ALA A 189 35.65 8.30 -14.80
CA ALA A 189 34.60 8.03 -15.77
C ALA A 189 34.17 9.30 -16.50
N GLU A 190 34.23 9.26 -17.84
CA GLU A 190 33.78 10.37 -18.69
C GLU A 190 32.26 10.58 -18.56
N LYS A 191 31.51 9.49 -18.47
CA LYS A 191 30.06 9.48 -18.19
C LYS A 191 29.83 9.11 -16.72
N ARG A 192 29.19 10.00 -15.96
CA ARG A 192 28.88 9.76 -14.55
C ARG A 192 27.48 10.22 -14.15
N ILE A 193 26.85 9.47 -13.25
CA ILE A 193 25.54 9.82 -12.70
C ILE A 193 25.43 9.52 -11.20
N LYS A 194 24.81 10.43 -10.46
CA LYS A 194 24.43 10.26 -9.06
C LYS A 194 22.94 9.92 -8.97
N ILE A 195 22.61 8.77 -8.40
CA ILE A 195 21.23 8.28 -8.31
C ILE A 195 20.85 8.17 -6.83
N ASN A 196 19.85 8.94 -6.41
CA ASN A 196 19.22 8.84 -5.12
C ASN A 196 17.83 8.22 -5.28
N ILE A 197 17.58 7.08 -4.63
CA ILE A 197 16.27 6.43 -4.66
C ILE A 197 15.80 6.18 -3.24
N ARG A 198 14.58 6.61 -2.95
CA ARG A 198 13.89 6.29 -1.71
C ARG A 198 12.55 5.62 -2.01
N VAL A 199 12.44 4.35 -1.63
CA VAL A 199 11.22 3.54 -1.73
C VAL A 199 10.82 3.09 -0.33
N ASP A 200 9.59 3.33 0.10
CA ASP A 200 9.16 2.82 1.42
C ASP A 200 8.93 1.29 1.38
N SER A 201 8.16 0.80 0.39
CA SER A 201 7.97 -0.65 0.16
C SER A 201 8.20 -1.05 -1.30
N GLY A 202 9.24 -1.84 -1.57
CA GLY A 202 9.58 -2.31 -2.90
C GLY A 202 11.05 -2.70 -3.05
N ASN A 203 11.33 -3.51 -4.07
CA ASN A 203 12.68 -3.95 -4.40
C ASN A 203 13.39 -2.93 -5.29
N ILE A 204 14.68 -2.73 -5.07
CA ILE A 204 15.56 -1.92 -5.91
C ILE A 204 16.60 -2.85 -6.52
N GLU A 205 16.62 -2.95 -7.84
CA GLU A 205 17.57 -3.75 -8.59
C GLU A 205 18.38 -2.86 -9.53
N VAL A 206 19.70 -2.92 -9.44
CA VAL A 206 20.62 -2.23 -10.34
C VAL A 206 21.40 -3.30 -11.10
N ILE A 207 21.33 -3.27 -12.42
CA ILE A 207 22.03 -4.23 -13.30
C ILE A 207 22.90 -3.49 -14.31
N ARG A 208 23.91 -4.20 -14.83
CA ARG A 208 24.60 -3.77 -16.04
C ARG A 208 23.73 -4.11 -17.25
N GLY A 209 23.60 -3.14 -18.16
CA GLY A 209 22.90 -3.27 -19.45
C GLY A 209 23.81 -3.72 -20.57
#